data_AF-A0A8R1IZN0-F1
#
_entry.id   AF-A0A8R1IZN0-F1
#
_cell.length_a   1.000
_cell.length_b   1.000
_cell.length_c   1.000
_cell.angle_alpha   90.00
_cell.angle_beta   90.00
_cell.angle_gamma   90.00
#
_symmetry.space_group_name_H-M   'P 1'
#
loop_
_entity.id
_entity.type
_entity.pdbx_description
1 polymer ?
#
loop_
_entity_poly.entity_id
_entity_poly.type
_entity_poly.pdbx_seq_one_letter_code
_entity_poly.pdbx_strand_id
1 'polypeptide(L)'
;MSEDFLNRGYGQEESEARAYYKNFVIAASTDFTLPPMFVLDGPGGAGKTYTYNVILHMLTAMNKNVQCTAWTVTASTLLQNGRTSASLFKLNIGNDSKTSNHSKGSDEAKKLKEVDVILWDECSMISKTALETADFVLRELTDSRSAFGGKRNLLGGDFRQILPVIRHGTKTTTVSRTVIPGINSRSSRF
;
A
#
# COMPACT_ATOMS: atom_id res chain seq x y z
N MET A 1 -34.91 20.06 -10.46
CA MET A 1 -34.02 18.93 -10.09
C MET A 1 -32.93 19.55 -9.25
N SER A 2 -33.06 19.46 -7.93
CA SER A 2 -32.48 20.38 -6.94
C SER A 2 -31.00 20.11 -6.65
N GLU A 3 -30.26 21.18 -6.33
CA GLU A 3 -28.87 21.16 -5.83
C GLU A 3 -28.67 20.28 -4.58
N ASP A 4 -29.75 19.85 -3.92
CA ASP A 4 -29.73 18.95 -2.76
C ASP A 4 -29.22 17.53 -3.05
N PHE A 5 -29.30 17.05 -4.30
CA PHE A 5 -28.82 15.71 -4.66
C PHE A 5 -27.30 15.66 -4.85
N LEU A 6 -26.68 16.77 -5.25
CA LEU A 6 -25.22 16.87 -5.39
C LEU A 6 -24.56 17.14 -4.03
N ASN A 7 -25.12 18.01 -3.19
CA ASN A 7 -24.53 18.30 -1.87
C ASN A 7 -24.66 17.16 -0.85
N ARG A 8 -25.70 16.30 -0.95
CA ARG A 8 -25.86 15.16 -0.05
C ARG A 8 -24.92 13.99 -0.37
N GLY A 9 -24.50 13.82 -1.63
CA GLY A 9 -23.54 12.78 -2.04
C GLY A 9 -22.10 13.11 -1.64
N TYR A 10 -21.64 14.32 -1.96
CA TYR A 10 -20.26 14.74 -1.69
C TYR A 10 -19.93 14.78 -0.19
N GLY A 11 -20.81 15.34 0.64
CA GLY A 11 -20.56 15.43 2.09
C GLY A 11 -20.58 14.09 2.81
N GLN A 12 -21.32 13.10 2.30
CA GLN A 12 -21.43 11.78 2.89
C GLN A 12 -20.27 10.87 2.47
N GLU A 13 -19.87 10.89 1.20
CA GLU A 13 -18.69 10.17 0.70
C GLU A 13 -17.39 10.72 1.31
N GLU A 14 -17.25 12.04 1.47
CA GLU A 14 -16.12 12.65 2.16
C GLU A 14 -16.09 12.28 3.65
N SER A 15 -17.26 12.20 4.30
CA SER A 15 -17.39 11.77 5.70
C SER A 15 -17.04 10.29 5.90
N GLU A 16 -17.47 9.42 4.98
CA GLU A 16 -17.15 8.00 4.99
C GLU A 16 -15.66 7.76 4.76
N ALA A 17 -15.06 8.48 3.81
CA ALA A 17 -13.64 8.35 3.54
C ALA A 17 -12.78 8.92 4.67
N ARG A 18 -13.20 10.04 5.29
CA ARG A 18 -12.58 10.57 6.50
C ARG A 18 -12.69 9.59 7.68
N ALA A 19 -13.83 8.91 7.84
CA ALA A 19 -14.00 7.88 8.86
C ALA A 19 -13.09 6.67 8.58
N TYR A 20 -12.93 6.28 7.31
CA TYR A 20 -12.04 5.21 6.89
C TYR A 20 -10.58 5.50 7.26
N TYR A 21 -10.09 6.71 6.98
CA TYR A 21 -8.72 7.09 7.36
C TYR A 21 -8.52 7.22 8.86
N LYS A 22 -9.52 7.72 9.59
CA LYS A 22 -9.48 7.71 11.05
C LYS A 22 -9.31 6.28 11.58
N ASN A 23 -10.06 5.33 11.03
CA ASN A 23 -9.93 3.92 11.39
C ASN A 23 -8.54 3.37 11.04
N PHE A 24 -7.96 3.76 9.90
CA PHE A 24 -6.58 3.38 9.56
C PHE A 24 -5.57 3.94 10.56
N VAL A 25 -5.65 5.23 10.89
CA VAL A 25 -4.75 5.87 11.85
C VAL A 25 -4.88 5.21 13.23
N ILE A 26 -6.09 4.87 13.68
CA ILE A 26 -6.34 4.12 14.92
C ILE A 26 -5.75 2.70 14.84
N ALA A 27 -5.92 2.01 13.72
CA ALA A 27 -5.34 0.68 13.50
C ALA A 27 -3.81 0.70 13.54
N ALA A 28 -3.19 1.77 13.01
CA ALA A 28 -1.76 2.01 13.03
C ALA A 28 -1.25 2.44 14.41
N SER A 29 -2.06 3.13 15.19
CA SER A 29 -1.67 3.58 16.53
C SER A 29 -1.70 2.45 17.55
N THR A 30 -2.82 1.72 17.66
CA THR A 30 -3.16 1.01 18.90
C THR A 30 -4.03 -0.25 18.76
N ASP A 31 -4.69 -0.49 17.63
CA ASP A 31 -5.72 -1.55 17.55
C ASP A 31 -5.40 -2.68 16.55
N PHE A 32 -4.71 -3.73 17.03
CA PHE A 32 -4.38 -4.94 16.27
C PHE A 32 -5.59 -5.81 15.85
N THR A 33 -6.80 -5.52 16.34
CA THR A 33 -8.02 -6.22 15.91
C THR A 33 -8.50 -5.75 14.53
N LEU A 34 -8.10 -4.53 14.13
CA LEU A 34 -8.40 -4.00 12.81
C LEU A 34 -7.54 -4.64 11.72
N PRO A 35 -8.02 -4.67 10.45
CA PRO A 35 -7.33 -5.34 9.35
C PRO A 35 -5.86 -4.87 9.19
N PRO A 36 -4.93 -5.76 8.80
CA PRO A 36 -3.54 -5.39 8.55
C PRO A 36 -3.36 -4.52 7.30
N MET A 37 -4.39 -4.45 6.44
CA MET A 37 -4.33 -3.81 5.13
C MET A 37 -5.59 -3.01 4.84
N PHE A 38 -5.38 -1.79 4.36
CA PHE A 38 -6.39 -0.82 3.94
C PHE A 38 -6.13 -0.43 2.49
N VAL A 39 -7.19 -0.17 1.73
CA VAL A 39 -7.14 0.20 0.32
C VAL A 39 -7.81 1.55 0.10
N LEU A 40 -7.03 2.49 -0.43
CA LEU A 40 -7.45 3.78 -0.97
C LEU A 40 -7.53 3.69 -2.49
N ASP A 41 -8.76 3.53 -3.01
CA ASP A 41 -9.03 3.62 -4.44
C ASP A 41 -9.56 5.02 -4.79
N GLY A 42 -9.00 5.62 -5.83
CA GLY A 42 -9.47 6.91 -6.34
C GLY A 42 -8.91 7.18 -7.73
N PRO A 43 -9.61 7.95 -8.59
CA PRO A 43 -9.14 8.17 -9.95
C PRO A 43 -7.90 9.08 -9.98
N GLY A 44 -7.23 9.13 -11.13
CA GLY A 44 -6.25 10.20 -11.40
C GLY A 44 -6.84 11.59 -11.12
N GLY A 45 -6.13 12.43 -10.38
CA GLY A 45 -6.60 13.78 -10.02
C GLY A 45 -7.48 13.87 -8.77
N ALA A 46 -7.86 12.76 -8.12
CA ALA A 46 -8.70 12.75 -6.91
C ALA A 46 -8.00 13.18 -5.61
N GLY A 47 -6.78 13.71 -5.68
CA GLY A 47 -6.05 14.16 -4.49
C GLY A 47 -5.47 13.04 -3.60
N LYS A 48 -5.33 11.80 -4.08
CA LYS A 48 -4.73 10.68 -3.31
C LYS A 48 -3.38 11.03 -2.68
N THR A 49 -2.49 11.68 -3.44
CA THR A 49 -1.18 12.13 -2.96
C THR A 49 -1.30 13.13 -1.81
N TYR A 50 -2.28 14.05 -1.88
CA TYR A 50 -2.57 14.95 -0.77
C TYR A 50 -3.00 14.17 0.48
N THR A 51 -3.88 13.18 0.32
CA THR A 51 -4.32 12.33 1.42
C THR A 51 -3.17 11.53 2.05
N TYR A 52 -2.27 10.97 1.24
CA TYR A 52 -1.08 10.29 1.76
C TYR A 52 -0.23 11.20 2.63
N ASN A 53 -0.02 12.45 2.21
CA ASN A 53 0.76 13.43 2.99
C ASN A 53 0.08 13.76 4.32
N VAL A 54 -1.25 13.94 4.33
CA VAL A 54 -2.01 14.16 5.57
C VAL A 54 -1.85 12.97 6.53
N ILE A 55 -2.02 11.74 6.03
CA ILE A 55 -1.87 10.52 6.82
C ILE A 55 -0.44 10.39 7.35
N LEU A 56 0.56 10.67 6.52
CA LEU A 56 1.96 10.62 6.89
C LEU A 56 2.25 11.59 8.03
N HIS A 57 1.81 12.84 7.92
CA HIS A 57 1.97 13.83 9.00
C HIS A 57 1.27 13.42 10.29
N MET A 58 0.06 12.87 10.22
CA MET A 58 -0.65 12.36 11.39
C MET A 58 0.11 11.22 12.07
N LEU A 59 0.61 10.25 11.30
CA LEU A 59 1.37 9.11 11.82
C LEU A 59 2.73 9.53 12.40
N THR A 60 3.43 10.44 11.73
CA THR A 60 4.69 11.00 12.25
C THR A 60 4.45 11.77 13.56
N ALA A 61 3.37 12.54 13.68
CA ALA A 61 3.00 13.21 14.93
C ALA A 61 2.69 12.21 16.07
N MET A 62 2.32 10.97 15.74
CA MET A 62 2.14 9.87 16.68
C MET A 62 3.41 9.02 16.89
N ASN A 63 4.58 9.51 16.48
CA ASN A 63 5.87 8.81 16.53
C ASN A 63 5.87 7.43 15.82
N LYS A 64 5.05 7.27 14.77
CA LYS A 64 5.08 6.07 13.93
C LYS A 64 6.10 6.22 12.81
N ASN A 65 6.87 5.17 12.59
CA ASN A 65 7.81 5.09 11.48
C ASN A 65 7.06 4.61 10.21
N VAL A 66 6.97 5.50 9.22
CA VAL A 66 6.24 5.26 7.98
C VAL A 66 7.21 5.18 6.81
N GLN A 67 7.12 4.10 6.04
CA GLN A 67 7.89 3.91 4.81
C GLN A 67 6.95 3.93 3.60
N CYS A 68 7.16 4.90 2.71
CA CYS A 68 6.42 5.00 1.46
C CYS A 68 7.11 4.17 0.37
N THR A 69 6.32 3.49 -0.45
CA THR A 69 6.81 2.72 -1.59
C THR A 69 5.86 2.77 -2.77
N ALA A 70 6.38 2.62 -3.98
CA ALA A 70 5.59 2.51 -5.19
C ALA A 70 6.26 1.54 -6.17
N TRP A 71 5.52 1.06 -7.18
CA TRP A 71 6.12 0.18 -8.20
C TRP A 71 7.10 0.94 -9.12
N THR A 72 6.71 2.12 -9.58
CA THR A 72 7.49 2.93 -10.51
C THR A 72 8.38 3.94 -9.78
N VAL A 73 9.52 4.27 -10.40
CA VAL A 73 10.44 5.29 -9.86
C VAL A 73 9.72 6.64 -9.76
N THR A 74 9.01 7.05 -10.80
CA THR A 74 8.30 8.34 -10.85
C THR A 74 7.27 8.48 -9.73
N ALA A 75 6.46 7.45 -9.46
CA ALA A 75 5.52 7.49 -8.36
C ALA A 75 6.25 7.54 -7.01
N SER A 76 7.31 6.75 -6.84
CA SER A 76 8.06 6.74 -5.58
C SER A 76 8.72 8.09 -5.27
N THR A 77 9.18 8.84 -6.29
CA THR A 77 9.79 10.16 -6.09
C THR A 77 8.81 11.24 -5.64
N LEU A 78 7.51 11.05 -5.86
CA LEU A 78 6.47 11.99 -5.42
C LEU A 78 6.06 11.80 -3.96
N LEU A 79 6.44 10.66 -3.36
CA LEU A 79 6.15 10.37 -1.96
C LEU A 79 7.31 10.80 -1.07
N GLN A 80 7.00 11.40 0.08
CA GLN A 80 8.00 11.66 1.09
C GLN A 80 8.61 10.34 1.60
N ASN A 81 9.95 10.28 1.64
CA ASN A 81 10.72 9.07 1.92
C ASN A 81 10.40 7.88 0.99
N GLY A 82 9.86 8.16 -0.20
CA GLY A 82 9.44 7.15 -1.15
C GLY A 82 10.60 6.38 -1.77
N ARG A 83 10.40 5.07 -1.91
CA ARG A 83 11.34 4.16 -2.58
C ARG A 83 10.59 3.19 -3.47
N THR A 84 11.19 2.76 -4.57
CA THR A 84 10.56 1.70 -5.36
C THR A 84 10.46 0.41 -4.55
N SER A 85 9.37 -0.36 -4.70
CA SER A 85 9.19 -1.62 -3.98
C SER A 85 10.33 -2.60 -4.24
N ALA A 86 10.83 -2.62 -5.48
CA ALA A 86 12.00 -3.41 -5.85
C ALA A 86 13.25 -3.03 -5.04
N SER A 87 13.51 -1.73 -4.84
CA SER A 87 14.66 -1.29 -4.06
C SER A 87 14.47 -1.47 -2.55
N LEU A 88 13.25 -1.26 -2.04
CA LEU A 88 12.93 -1.34 -0.62
C LEU A 88 13.05 -2.78 -0.13
N PHE A 89 12.46 -3.73 -0.85
CA PHE A 89 12.48 -5.14 -0.49
C PHE A 89 13.61 -5.93 -1.16
N LYS A 90 14.55 -5.25 -1.85
CA LYS A 90 15.65 -5.88 -2.61
C LYS A 90 15.16 -7.02 -3.51
N LEU A 91 14.05 -6.81 -4.22
CA LEU A 91 13.40 -7.84 -5.03
C LEU A 91 14.27 -8.22 -6.24
N ASN A 92 14.34 -9.51 -6.54
CA ASN A 92 15.04 -10.01 -7.71
C ASN A 92 14.14 -9.93 -8.95
N ILE A 93 14.23 -8.82 -9.69
CA ILE A 93 13.40 -8.54 -10.87
C ILE A 93 13.62 -9.59 -11.97
N GLY A 94 14.82 -10.18 -12.07
CA GLY A 94 15.15 -11.19 -13.09
C GLY A 94 14.38 -12.51 -12.94
N ASN A 95 13.80 -12.78 -11.77
CA ASN A 95 12.99 -13.98 -11.50
C ASN A 95 11.54 -13.61 -11.13
N ASP A 96 10.93 -12.67 -11.86
CA ASP A 96 9.56 -12.20 -11.61
C ASP A 96 9.32 -11.71 -10.16
N SER A 97 10.37 -11.20 -9.48
CA SER A 97 10.31 -10.79 -8.07
C SER A 97 9.91 -11.88 -7.07
N LYS A 98 10.16 -13.17 -7.40
CA LYS A 98 9.90 -14.33 -6.52
C LYS A 98 10.83 -14.44 -5.31
N THR A 99 11.96 -13.75 -5.35
CA THR A 99 12.98 -13.81 -4.31
C THR A 99 13.48 -12.42 -3.96
N SER A 100 14.08 -12.29 -2.78
CA SER A 100 14.66 -11.05 -2.27
C SER A 100 16.11 -11.29 -1.82
N ASN A 101 16.96 -10.29 -2.02
CA ASN A 101 18.34 -10.26 -1.55
C ASN A 101 18.47 -9.58 -0.17
N HIS A 102 17.38 -9.50 0.61
CA HIS A 102 17.45 -8.93 1.95
C HIS A 102 18.26 -9.83 2.90
N SER A 103 19.39 -9.32 3.39
CA SER A 103 20.12 -9.96 4.48
C SER A 103 19.55 -9.50 5.83
N LYS A 104 19.21 -10.45 6.71
CA LYS A 104 18.62 -10.18 8.04
C LYS A 104 19.49 -9.26 8.91
N GLY A 105 20.81 -9.29 8.74
CA GLY A 105 21.75 -8.48 9.54
C GLY A 105 22.07 -7.09 8.98
N SER A 106 21.57 -6.74 7.78
CA SER A 106 21.88 -5.46 7.13
C SER A 106 21.25 -4.27 7.85
N ASP A 107 21.84 -3.08 7.74
CA ASP A 107 21.28 -1.88 8.35
C ASP A 107 19.93 -1.50 7.72
N GLU A 108 19.71 -1.80 6.43
CA GLU A 108 18.38 -1.64 5.84
C GLU A 108 17.35 -2.59 6.46
N ALA A 109 17.75 -3.81 6.84
CA ALA A 109 16.85 -4.77 7.47
C ALA A 109 16.42 -4.30 8.86
N LYS A 110 17.35 -3.70 9.62
CA LYS A 110 17.05 -3.08 10.92
C LYS A 110 16.05 -1.93 10.76
N LYS A 111 16.31 -1.01 9.82
CA LYS A 111 15.38 0.10 9.52
C LYS A 111 14.00 -0.41 9.09
N LEU A 112 13.94 -1.41 8.22
CA LEU A 112 12.67 -1.99 7.77
C LEU A 112 11.94 -2.74 8.89
N LYS A 113 12.67 -3.32 9.84
CA LYS A 113 12.10 -3.95 11.04
C LYS A 113 11.42 -2.91 11.95
N GLU A 114 11.99 -1.71 12.06
CA GLU A 114 11.46 -0.58 12.85
C GLU A 114 10.26 0.14 12.20
N VAL A 115 9.95 -0.14 10.92
CA VAL A 115 8.79 0.46 10.25
C VAL A 115 7.49 -0.06 10.87
N ASP A 116 6.58 0.84 11.24
CA ASP A 116 5.24 0.49 11.73
C ASP A 116 4.23 0.39 10.58
N VAL A 117 4.36 1.29 9.61
CA VAL A 117 3.40 1.48 8.53
C VAL A 117 4.10 1.54 7.17
N ILE A 118 3.57 0.81 6.19
CA ILE A 118 4.02 0.85 4.81
C ILE A 118 2.89 1.40 3.94
N LEU A 119 3.17 2.51 3.25
CA LEU A 119 2.25 3.13 2.30
C LEU A 119 2.69 2.72 0.90
N TRP A 120 1.79 2.08 0.16
CA TRP A 120 2.03 1.59 -1.19
C TRP A 120 1.25 2.44 -2.19
N ASP A 121 1.92 3.24 -3.01
CA ASP A 121 1.28 3.96 -4.11
C ASP A 121 1.37 3.18 -5.42
N GLU A 122 0.44 3.45 -6.33
CA GLU A 122 0.26 2.71 -7.59
C GLU A 122 0.21 1.19 -7.38
N CYS A 123 -0.50 0.74 -6.34
CA CYS A 123 -0.57 -0.66 -5.95
C CYS A 123 -1.18 -1.55 -7.05
N SER A 124 -2.00 -0.98 -7.95
CA SER A 124 -2.54 -1.67 -9.12
C SER A 124 -1.45 -2.20 -10.07
N MET A 125 -0.26 -1.59 -10.06
CA MET A 125 0.88 -2.00 -10.90
C MET A 125 1.79 -3.04 -10.23
N ILE A 126 1.59 -3.33 -8.94
CA ILE A 126 2.40 -4.30 -8.21
C ILE A 126 1.96 -5.72 -8.58
N SER A 127 2.91 -6.57 -8.94
CA SER A 127 2.60 -7.98 -9.21
C SER A 127 2.27 -8.72 -7.90
N LYS A 128 1.36 -9.69 -7.97
CA LYS A 128 1.03 -10.56 -6.83
C LYS A 128 2.29 -11.19 -6.21
N THR A 129 3.19 -11.68 -7.06
CA THR A 129 4.46 -12.29 -6.63
C THR A 129 5.34 -11.31 -5.86
N ALA A 130 5.45 -10.05 -6.31
CA ALA A 130 6.26 -9.05 -5.61
C ALA A 130 5.67 -8.74 -4.22
N LEU A 131 4.34 -8.70 -4.11
CA LEU A 131 3.65 -8.47 -2.85
C LEU A 131 3.82 -9.65 -1.88
N GLU A 132 3.70 -10.89 -2.38
CA GLU A 132 3.95 -12.12 -1.59
C GLU A 132 5.40 -12.19 -1.09
N THR A 133 6.38 -11.85 -1.94
CA THR A 133 7.78 -11.79 -1.54
C THR A 133 8.02 -10.70 -0.49
N ALA A 134 7.37 -9.54 -0.61
CA ALA A 134 7.46 -8.48 0.40
C ALA A 134 6.87 -8.93 1.75
N ASP A 135 5.71 -9.59 1.75
CA ASP A 135 5.11 -10.19 2.95
C ASP A 135 6.07 -11.20 3.60
N PHE A 136 6.64 -12.13 2.81
CA PHE A 136 7.63 -13.08 3.28
C PHE A 136 8.84 -12.40 3.93
N VAL A 137 9.43 -11.40 3.27
CA VAL A 137 10.57 -10.64 3.80
C VAL A 137 10.22 -9.99 5.15
N LEU A 138 9.07 -9.34 5.26
CA LEU A 138 8.68 -8.67 6.49
C LEU A 138 8.44 -9.64 7.65
N ARG A 139 7.82 -10.79 7.38
CA ARG A 139 7.66 -11.88 8.37
C ARG A 139 9.01 -12.39 8.84
N GLU A 140 9.95 -12.62 7.92
CA GLU A 140 11.30 -13.09 8.23
C GLU A 140 12.13 -12.08 9.03
N LEU A 141 11.96 -10.77 8.78
CA LEU A 141 12.67 -9.71 9.49
C LEU A 141 12.11 -9.45 10.90
N THR A 142 10.79 -9.60 11.05
CA THR A 142 10.09 -9.37 12.32
C THR A 142 9.97 -10.62 13.18
N ASP A 143 10.30 -11.79 12.65
CA ASP A 143 10.07 -13.11 13.27
C ASP A 143 8.60 -13.31 13.65
N SER A 144 7.69 -12.88 12.77
CA SER A 144 6.24 -12.89 13.00
C SER A 144 5.52 -13.67 11.92
N ARG A 145 4.55 -14.49 12.34
CA ARG A 145 3.65 -15.21 11.41
C ARG A 145 2.51 -14.33 10.88
N SER A 146 2.35 -13.13 11.44
CA SER A 146 1.30 -12.19 11.03
C SER A 146 1.57 -11.65 9.63
N ALA A 147 0.50 -11.36 8.88
CA ALA A 147 0.63 -10.73 7.57
C ALA A 147 1.50 -9.46 7.65
N PHE A 148 2.42 -9.31 6.70
CA PHE A 148 3.43 -8.27 6.58
C PHE A 148 4.26 -8.07 7.85
N GLY A 149 4.49 -9.14 8.62
CA GLY A 149 5.20 -9.07 9.89
C GLY A 149 4.47 -8.29 10.99
N GLY A 150 3.14 -8.15 10.86
CA GLY A 150 2.31 -7.36 11.78
C GLY A 150 2.30 -5.86 11.50
N LYS A 151 2.98 -5.41 10.43
CA LYS A 151 3.00 -4.00 10.00
C LYS A 151 1.68 -3.61 9.36
N ARG A 152 1.31 -2.32 9.46
CA ARG A 152 0.13 -1.80 8.77
C ARG A 152 0.44 -1.41 7.34
N ASN A 153 -0.48 -1.72 6.44
CA ASN A 153 -0.34 -1.43 5.03
C ASN A 153 -1.49 -0.56 4.56
N LEU A 154 -1.17 0.58 3.94
CA LEU A 154 -2.13 1.38 3.19
C LEU A 154 -1.78 1.24 1.71
N LEU A 155 -2.62 0.51 0.97
CA LEU A 155 -2.52 0.37 -0.46
C LEU A 155 -3.30 1.48 -1.13
N GLY A 156 -2.66 2.23 -1.99
CA GLY A 156 -3.28 3.30 -2.73
C GLY A 156 -3.01 3.16 -4.22
N GLY A 157 -3.95 3.63 -5.03
CA GLY A 157 -3.81 3.58 -6.48
C GLY A 157 -5.11 3.91 -7.19
N ASP A 158 -5.04 3.90 -8.51
CA ASP A 158 -6.22 3.87 -9.36
C ASP A 158 -6.36 2.44 -9.91
N PHE A 159 -7.30 1.67 -9.35
CA PHE A 159 -7.51 0.28 -9.79
C PHE A 159 -8.26 0.21 -11.13
N ARG A 160 -8.67 1.37 -11.67
CA ARG A 160 -9.13 1.50 -13.06
C ARG A 160 -7.97 1.74 -14.04
N GLN A 161 -6.78 2.10 -13.54
CA GLN A 161 -5.57 2.22 -14.35
C GLN A 161 -4.90 0.85 -14.56
N ILE A 162 -4.13 0.81 -15.64
CA ILE A 162 -3.59 -0.37 -16.34
C ILE A 162 -2.98 -1.40 -15.37
N LEU A 163 -3.37 -2.67 -15.55
CA LEU A 163 -2.85 -3.83 -14.79
C LEU A 163 -1.33 -4.05 -15.01
N PRO A 164 -0.64 -4.78 -14.12
CA PRO A 164 0.80 -5.02 -14.23
C PRO A 164 1.18 -5.61 -15.60
N VAL A 165 2.19 -5.05 -16.25
CA VAL A 165 2.67 -5.52 -17.56
C VAL A 165 3.37 -6.87 -17.39
N ILE A 166 2.75 -7.95 -17.88
CA ILE A 166 3.37 -9.28 -17.94
C ILE A 166 4.08 -9.43 -19.28
N ARG A 167 5.41 -9.53 -19.27
CA ARG A 167 6.16 -9.90 -20.49
C ARG A 167 5.72 -11.30 -20.92
N HIS A 168 5.19 -11.42 -22.14
CA HIS A 168 4.68 -12.67 -22.74
C HIS A 168 3.42 -13.30 -22.09
N GLY A 169 2.61 -12.53 -21.34
CA GLY A 169 1.38 -13.04 -20.73
C GLY A 169 0.14 -12.94 -21.64
N THR A 170 -0.66 -14.01 -21.72
CA THR A 170 -2.03 -13.95 -22.26
C THR A 170 -2.98 -13.24 -21.28
N LYS A 171 -4.13 -12.73 -21.76
CA LYS A 171 -5.11 -11.97 -20.95
C LYS A 171 -5.51 -12.68 -19.64
N THR A 172 -5.63 -14.01 -19.67
CA THR A 172 -5.93 -14.86 -18.51
C THR A 172 -4.82 -14.90 -17.45
N THR A 173 -3.55 -14.85 -17.86
CA THR A 173 -2.40 -14.78 -16.94
C THR A 173 -2.32 -13.42 -16.24
N THR A 174 -2.82 -12.36 -16.88
CA THR A 174 -2.90 -11.00 -16.32
C THR A 174 -3.86 -10.93 -15.14
N VAL A 175 -5.04 -11.52 -15.26
CA VAL A 175 -6.03 -11.54 -14.18
C VAL A 175 -5.56 -12.40 -12.99
N SER A 176 -4.93 -13.56 -13.24
CA SER A 176 -4.46 -14.47 -12.18
C SER A 176 -3.27 -13.93 -11.36
N ARG A 177 -2.43 -13.08 -11.97
CA ARG A 177 -1.27 -12.43 -11.32
C ARG A 177 -1.57 -11.05 -10.73
N THR A 178 -2.81 -10.58 -10.86
CA THR A 178 -3.25 -9.31 -10.28
C THR A 178 -3.61 -9.50 -8.81
N VAL A 179 -3.35 -8.48 -8.01
CA VAL A 179 -3.53 -8.48 -6.55
C VAL A 179 -5.02 -8.42 -6.14
N ILE A 180 -5.87 -7.82 -6.98
CA ILE A 180 -7.28 -7.49 -6.71
C ILE A 180 -8.17 -8.70 -6.32
N PRO A 181 -8.06 -9.91 -6.91
CA PRO A 181 -8.93 -11.03 -6.53
C PRO A 181 -8.58 -11.70 -5.19
N GLY A 182 -7.40 -11.41 -4.61
CA GLY A 182 -6.83 -12.20 -3.51
C GLY A 182 -6.71 -11.47 -2.16
N ILE A 183 -6.96 -10.16 -2.09
CA ILE A 183 -6.84 -9.42 -0.83
C ILE A 183 -8.18 -9.42 -0.09
N ASN A 184 -8.20 -10.05 1.08
CA ASN A 184 -9.27 -9.85 2.07
C ASN A 184 -9.05 -8.50 2.77
N SER A 185 -9.52 -7.40 2.16
CA SER A 185 -9.36 -6.02 2.66
C SER A 185 -10.70 -5.30 2.74
N ARG A 186 -10.80 -4.31 3.65
CA ARG A 186 -11.84 -3.28 3.59
C ARG A 186 -11.37 -2.17 2.66
N SER A 187 -12.18 -1.79 1.66
CA SER A 187 -11.87 -0.69 0.72
C SER A 187 -12.76 0.53 0.98
N SER A 188 -12.23 1.72 0.69
CA SER A 188 -13.01 2.96 0.54
C SER A 188 -12.78 3.53 -0.86
N ARG A 189 -13.82 4.08 -1.48
CA ARG A 189 -13.75 4.71 -2.82
C ARG A 189 -13.81 6.22 -2.71
N PHE A 190 -13.03 6.89 -3.56
CA PHE A 190 -13.11 8.31 -3.92
C PHE A 190 -13.58 8.47 -5.36
#